data_AF-A0A259D1J2-F1
#
_entry.id   AF-A0A259D1J2-F1
#
_cell.length_a   1.000
_cell.length_b   1.000
_cell.length_c   1.000
_cell.angle_alpha   90.00
_cell.angle_beta   90.00
_cell.angle_gamma   90.00
#
_symmetry.space_group_name_H-M   'P 1'
#
loop_
_entity.id
_entity.type
_entity.pdbx_description
1 polymer ?
#
loop_
_entity_poly.entity_id
_entity_poly.type
_entity_poly.pdbx_seq_one_letter_code
_entity_poly.pdbx_strand_id
1 'polypeptide(L)'
;LIESHVTNTMGWSATTGHVDPWVYQRLSETFVLDEAMRQRLADLNPEASVRMAGRLLEASDRQYWTPDAATLAALQRAADELEDRMEGIAAE
;
A
#
# COMPACT_ATOMS: atom_id res chain seq x y z
N LEU A 1 -14.34 3.91 1.60
CA LEU A 1 -13.04 3.91 2.30
C LEU A 1 -12.05 3.19 1.41
N ILE A 2 -11.02 3.87 0.87
CA ILE A 2 -10.09 3.28 -0.11
C ILE A 2 -9.34 2.09 0.52
N GLU A 3 -8.81 2.25 1.73
CA GLU A 3 -8.13 1.19 2.48
C GLU A 3 -8.98 -0.08 2.58
N SER A 4 -10.26 0.02 2.93
CA SER A 4 -11.12 -1.18 3.05
C SER A 4 -11.30 -1.93 1.72
N HIS A 5 -11.25 -1.24 0.58
CA HIS A 5 -11.30 -1.91 -0.72
C HIS A 5 -10.01 -2.68 -0.99
N VAL A 6 -8.85 -2.13 -0.63
CA VAL A 6 -7.55 -2.83 -0.73
C VAL A 6 -7.54 -4.05 0.17
N THR A 7 -7.99 -3.92 1.42
CA THR A 7 -8.11 -5.03 2.38
C THR A 7 -9.04 -6.13 1.85
N ASN A 8 -10.20 -5.76 1.30
CA ASN A 8 -11.14 -6.74 0.74
C ASN A 8 -10.59 -7.43 -0.52
N THR A 9 -9.88 -6.71 -1.40
CA THR A 9 -9.18 -7.30 -2.55
C THR A 9 -8.16 -8.34 -2.10
N MET A 10 -7.37 -8.06 -1.05
CA MET A 10 -6.47 -9.07 -0.50
C MET A 10 -7.22 -10.28 0.08
N GLY A 11 -8.37 -10.06 0.72
CA GLY A 11 -9.27 -11.14 1.14
C GLY A 11 -9.73 -12.06 0.01
N TRP A 12 -9.98 -11.53 -1.19
CA TRP A 12 -10.29 -12.33 -2.37
C TRP A 12 -9.09 -13.19 -2.80
N SER A 13 -7.87 -12.66 -2.82
CA SER A 13 -6.68 -13.48 -3.08
C SER A 13 -6.52 -14.61 -2.07
N ALA A 14 -6.77 -14.35 -0.79
CA ALA A 14 -6.65 -15.35 0.26
C ALA A 14 -7.69 -16.48 0.17
N THR A 15 -8.88 -16.20 -0.37
CA THR A 15 -10.00 -17.16 -0.38
C THR A 15 -10.21 -17.83 -1.72
N THR A 16 -9.92 -17.13 -2.82
CA THR A 16 -10.15 -17.63 -4.18
C THR A 16 -8.88 -17.70 -5.01
N GLY A 17 -7.87 -16.87 -4.73
CA GLY A 17 -6.66 -16.77 -5.57
C GLY A 17 -6.90 -16.15 -6.95
N HIS A 18 -8.04 -15.47 -7.17
CA HIS A 18 -8.46 -14.93 -8.48
C HIS A 18 -8.33 -13.40 -8.60
N VAL A 19 -7.42 -12.78 -7.86
CA VAL A 19 -7.08 -11.37 -8.09
C VAL A 19 -5.85 -11.31 -8.97
N ASP A 20 -5.98 -10.69 -10.13
CA ASP A 20 -4.87 -10.59 -11.05
C ASP A 20 -3.76 -9.66 -10.51
N PRO A 21 -2.47 -9.97 -10.78
CA PRO A 21 -1.33 -9.17 -10.33
C PRO A 21 -1.41 -7.68 -10.69
N TRP A 22 -1.98 -7.34 -11.86
CA TRP A 22 -2.08 -5.94 -12.32
C TRP A 22 -2.94 -5.08 -11.39
N VAL A 23 -3.88 -5.68 -10.64
CA VAL A 23 -4.73 -4.97 -9.70
C VAL A 23 -3.86 -4.38 -8.58
N TYR A 24 -2.98 -5.18 -7.98
CA TYR A 24 -2.06 -4.73 -6.94
C TYR A 24 -1.03 -3.71 -7.46
N GLN A 25 -0.51 -3.93 -8.67
CA GLN A 25 0.35 -2.97 -9.33
C GLN A 25 -0.35 -1.60 -9.43
N ARG A 26 -1.59 -1.58 -9.92
CA ARG A 26 -2.32 -0.33 -10.13
C ARG A 26 -2.70 0.35 -8.82
N LEU A 27 -3.10 -0.42 -7.80
CA LEU A 27 -3.36 0.10 -6.46
C LEU A 27 -2.10 0.76 -5.86
N SER A 28 -0.95 0.10 -5.99
CA SER A 28 0.34 0.61 -5.51
C SER A 28 0.73 1.89 -6.24
N GLU A 29 0.71 1.90 -7.57
CA GLU A 29 0.99 3.07 -8.40
C GLU A 29 0.10 4.27 -8.04
N THR A 30 -1.20 4.03 -7.90
CA THR A 30 -2.19 5.10 -7.76
C THR A 30 -2.19 5.70 -6.37
N PHE A 31 -2.10 4.88 -5.32
CA PHE A 31 -2.41 5.32 -3.96
C PHE A 31 -1.18 5.44 -3.05
N VAL A 32 -0.04 4.86 -3.43
CA VAL A 32 1.17 4.89 -2.61
C VAL A 32 2.37 5.45 -3.38
N LEU A 33 2.63 4.98 -4.60
CA LEU A 33 3.82 5.40 -5.35
C LEU A 33 3.66 6.77 -6.02
N ASP A 34 2.43 7.20 -6.31
CA ASP A 34 2.15 8.59 -6.68
C ASP A 34 2.28 9.49 -5.45
N GLU A 35 3.30 10.35 -5.47
CA GLU A 35 3.63 11.25 -4.36
C GLU A 35 2.47 12.16 -3.95
N ALA A 36 1.83 12.78 -4.94
CA ALA A 36 0.78 13.75 -4.68
C ALA A 36 -0.46 13.08 -4.05
N MET A 37 -0.80 11.87 -4.51
CA MET A 37 -1.86 11.07 -3.92
C MET A 37 -1.47 10.57 -2.53
N ARG A 38 -0.26 10.04 -2.35
CA ARG A 38 0.22 9.55 -1.05
C ARG A 38 0.15 10.65 0.00
N GLN A 39 0.69 11.82 -0.31
CA GLN A 39 0.65 12.99 0.57
C GLN A 39 -0.79 13.39 0.90
N ARG A 40 -1.66 13.48 -0.11
CA ARG A 40 -3.08 13.81 0.09
C ARG A 40 -3.79 12.81 1.01
N LEU A 41 -3.56 11.51 0.82
CA LEU A 41 -4.18 10.48 1.65
C LEU A 41 -3.63 10.51 3.08
N ALA A 42 -2.32 10.72 3.25
CA ALA A 42 -1.68 10.85 4.55
C ALA A 42 -2.17 12.09 5.33
N ASP A 43 -2.38 13.22 4.65
CA ASP A 43 -2.96 14.43 5.24
C ASP A 43 -4.40 14.20 5.74
N LEU A 44 -5.20 13.45 4.97
CA LEU A 44 -6.60 13.20 5.28
C LEU A 44 -6.80 12.11 6.35
N ASN A 45 -6.00 11.04 6.28
CA ASN A 45 -6.06 9.93 7.22
C ASN A 45 -4.72 9.16 7.23
N PRO A 46 -3.79 9.48 8.14
CA PRO A 46 -2.48 8.83 8.20
C PRO A 46 -2.58 7.34 8.55
N GLU A 47 -3.43 6.97 9.52
CA GLU A 47 -3.61 5.57 9.95
C GLU A 47 -4.15 4.67 8.83
N ALA A 48 -5.09 5.17 8.02
CA ALA A 48 -5.58 4.42 6.86
C ALA A 48 -4.53 4.31 5.76
N SER A 49 -3.67 5.32 5.59
CA SER A 49 -2.61 5.32 4.59
C SER A 49 -1.52 4.31 4.92
N VAL A 50 -1.06 4.28 6.17
CA VAL A 50 -0.12 3.26 6.68
C VAL A 50 -0.70 1.86 6.50
N ARG A 51 -1.95 1.63 6.95
CA ARG A 51 -2.59 0.31 6.79
C ARG A 51 -2.69 -0.12 5.33
N MET A 52 -3.03 0.79 4.42
CA MET A 52 -3.14 0.49 3.00
C MET A 52 -1.80 0.09 2.39
N ALA A 53 -0.72 0.81 2.68
CA ALA A 53 0.62 0.46 2.24
C ALA A 53 1.04 -0.91 2.82
N GLY A 54 0.79 -1.15 4.10
CA GLY A 54 1.01 -2.44 4.75
C GLY A 54 0.27 -3.61 4.09
N ARG A 55 -0.98 -3.41 3.63
CA ARG A 55 -1.71 -4.47 2.89
C ARG A 55 -1.13 -4.79 1.53
N LEU A 56 -0.58 -3.79 0.84
CA LEU A 56 0.09 -4.01 -0.45
C LEU A 56 1.41 -4.78 -0.27
N LEU A 57 2.16 -4.48 0.80
CA LEU A 57 3.34 -5.25 1.19
C LEU A 57 2.97 -6.68 1.60
N GLU A 58 1.91 -6.85 2.41
CA GLU A 58 1.42 -8.17 2.82
C GLU A 58 1.00 -9.02 1.60
N ALA A 59 0.40 -8.41 0.57
CA ALA A 59 0.08 -9.11 -0.67
C ALA A 59 1.34 -9.65 -1.39
N SER A 60 2.46 -8.94 -1.30
CA SER A 60 3.76 -9.42 -1.79
C SER A 60 4.31 -10.55 -0.92
N ASP A 61 4.33 -10.38 0.40
CA ASP A 61 4.84 -11.38 1.35
C ASP A 61 4.07 -12.70 1.29
N ARG A 62 2.77 -12.63 1.05
CA ARG A 62 1.88 -13.78 0.88
C ARG A 62 1.84 -14.35 -0.54
N GLN A 63 2.66 -13.82 -1.46
CA GLN A 63 2.75 -14.26 -2.85
C GLN A 63 1.43 -14.13 -3.64
N TYR A 64 0.54 -13.23 -3.25
CA TYR A 64 -0.64 -12.87 -4.05
C TYR A 64 -0.28 -11.98 -5.23
N TRP A 65 0.84 -11.28 -5.11
CA TRP A 65 1.44 -10.46 -6.15
C TRP A 65 2.95 -10.54 -6.01
N THR A 66 3.68 -10.48 -7.13
CA THR A 66 5.14 -10.46 -7.15
C THR A 66 5.59 -9.25 -7.97
N PRO A 67 5.71 -8.06 -7.36
CA PRO A 67 6.25 -6.88 -8.02
C PRO A 67 7.70 -7.10 -8.46
N ASP A 68 8.17 -6.27 -9.39
CA ASP A 68 9.60 -6.16 -9.61
C ASP A 68 10.31 -5.55 -8.39
N ALA A 69 11.62 -5.75 -8.31
CA ALA A 69 12.42 -5.31 -7.17
C ALA A 69 12.38 -3.78 -6.97
N ALA A 70 12.26 -3.01 -8.05
CA ALA A 70 12.21 -1.56 -7.98
C ALA A 70 10.89 -1.07 -7.35
N THR A 71 9.77 -1.68 -7.77
CA THR A 71 8.44 -1.42 -7.26
C THR A 71 8.33 -1.81 -5.79
N LEU A 72 8.83 -2.99 -5.42
CA LEU A 72 8.83 -3.44 -4.03
C LEU A 72 9.63 -2.49 -3.13
N ALA A 73 10.85 -2.12 -3.55
CA ALA A 73 11.70 -1.21 -2.80
C ALA A 73 11.08 0.19 -2.68
N ALA A 74 10.40 0.68 -3.73
CA ALA A 74 9.69 1.95 -3.67
C ALA A 74 8.48 1.90 -2.72
N LEU A 75 7.75 0.80 -2.72
CA LEU A 75 6.60 0.59 -1.83
C LEU A 75 7.03 0.51 -0.37
N GLN A 76 8.14 -0.17 -0.07
CA GLN A 76 8.74 -0.23 1.26
C GLN A 76 9.13 1.17 1.77
N ARG A 77 9.89 1.93 0.98
CA ARG A 77 10.24 3.31 1.35
C ARG A 77 9.02 4.19 1.61
N ALA A 78 8.01 4.10 0.75
CA ALA A 78 6.79 4.88 0.91
C ALA A 78 5.98 4.46 2.15
N ALA A 79 6.03 3.18 2.54
CA ALA A 79 5.42 2.70 3.78
C ALA A 79 6.17 3.23 5.01
N ASP A 80 7.50 3.16 5.01
CA ASP A 80 8.35 3.69 6.08
C ASP A 80 8.10 5.20 6.29
N GLU A 81 8.05 6.00 5.21
CA GLU A 81 7.74 7.43 5.28
C GLU A 81 6.35 7.72 5.86
N LEU A 82 5.35 6.88 5.55
CA LEU A 82 4.00 6.99 6.10
C LEU A 82 3.98 6.65 7.59
N GLU A 83 4.76 5.66 8.03
CA GLU A 83 4.91 5.28 9.43
C GLU A 83 5.61 6.38 10.23
N ASP A 84 6.77 6.87 9.77
CA ASP A 84 7.51 7.99 10.39
C ASP A 84 6.62 9.21 10.58
N ARG A 85 5.80 9.50 9.56
CA ARG A 85 4.85 10.60 9.60
C ARG A 85 3.72 10.36 10.60
N MET A 86 3.17 9.15 10.66
CA MET A 86 2.11 8.79 11.61
C MET A 86 2.60 8.85 13.06
N GLU A 87 3.85 8.44 13.29
CA GLU A 87 4.49 8.45 14.61
C GLU A 87 4.99 9.86 15.01
N GLY A 88 4.98 10.82 14.09
CA GLY A 88 5.41 12.20 14.34
C GLY A 88 6.92 12.41 14.31
N ILE A 89 7.68 11.45 13.79
CA ILE A 89 9.15 11.48 13.64
C ILE A 89 9.55 12.37 12.45
N ALA A 90 8.70 12.47 11.42
CA ALA A 90 8.98 13.25 10.21
C ALA A 90 8.95 14.79 10.37
N ALA A 91 8.73 15.32 11.58
CA ALA A 91 8.55 16.75 11.84
C ALA A 91 9.74 17.45 12.54
N GLU A 92 10.88 16.77 12.71
CA GLU A 92 12.15 17.38 13.18
C GLU A 92 13.14 17.67 12.05
#